data_AF-A0A959XKM0-F1
#
_entry.id   AF-A0A959XKM0-F1
#
_cell.length_a   1.000
_cell.length_b   1.000
_cell.length_c   1.000
_cell.angle_alpha   90.00
_cell.angle_beta   90.00
_cell.angle_gamma   90.00
#
_symmetry.space_group_name_H-M   'P 1'
#
loop_
_entity.id
_entity.type
_entity.pdbx_description
1 polymer ?
#
loop_
_entity_poly.entity_id
_entity_poly.type
_entity_poly.pdbx_seq_one_letter_code
_entity_poly.pdbx_strand_id
1 'polypeptide(L)'
;MEDVEILDDHLGEERTYEDASHGSRLANYLLDLIGVYVTMIILVFVTAFAGILDPHMFDESNNPGTSNLLGYLIGGVSLVGYYTLLEYTSKGKSLGKLITRTRAISEDGQKLTLTQALLRSLCRLVPFEQFSFLGGTTRGWHDRWTNTRVIKDKDWKP
;
A
#
# COMPACT_ATOMS: atom_id res chain seq x y z
N MET A 1 14.07 47.43 -1.25
CA MET A 1 12.65 47.13 -1.60
C MET A 1 12.59 46.11 -2.73
N GLU A 2 13.58 46.10 -3.64
CA GLU A 2 13.81 45.01 -4.61
C GLU A 2 14.21 43.66 -3.98
N ASP A 3 14.89 43.66 -2.81
CA ASP A 3 15.38 42.40 -2.20
C ASP A 3 14.29 41.52 -1.59
N VAL A 4 13.07 42.05 -1.39
CA VAL A 4 11.92 41.29 -0.87
C VAL A 4 11.16 40.61 -2.01
N GLU A 5 11.20 41.19 -3.21
CA GLU A 5 10.49 40.70 -4.40
C GLU A 5 11.20 39.51 -5.05
N ILE A 6 12.52 39.39 -4.89
CA ILE A 6 13.34 38.29 -5.42
C ILE A 6 13.24 37.01 -4.55
N LEU A 7 12.87 37.13 -3.27
CA LEU A 7 12.77 35.99 -2.35
C LEU A 7 11.48 35.17 -2.51
N ASP A 8 10.41 35.76 -3.04
CA ASP A 8 9.14 35.05 -3.28
C ASP A 8 9.19 34.16 -4.55
N ASP A 9 10.08 34.44 -5.50
CA ASP A 9 10.17 33.71 -6.78
C ASP A 9 10.89 32.34 -6.67
N HIS A 10 11.35 31.97 -5.47
CA HIS A 10 11.99 30.67 -5.17
C HIS A 10 11.19 29.80 -4.20
N LEU A 11 10.04 30.28 -3.72
CA LEU A 11 9.06 29.45 -3.04
C LEU A 11 8.17 28.84 -4.12
N GLY A 12 8.68 27.81 -4.80
CA GLY A 12 7.88 27.03 -5.75
C GLY A 12 6.53 26.71 -5.11
N GLU A 13 5.44 27.12 -5.77
CA GLU A 13 4.07 27.07 -5.26
C GLU A 13 3.88 25.85 -4.35
N GLU A 14 3.75 26.07 -3.04
CA GLU A 14 3.52 24.98 -2.10
C GLU A 14 2.16 24.37 -2.42
N ARG A 15 2.16 23.30 -3.22
CA ARG A 15 0.92 22.69 -3.72
C ARG A 15 0.18 22.06 -2.55
N THR A 16 -0.87 22.74 -2.12
CA THR A 16 -1.76 22.22 -1.08
C THR A 16 -2.74 21.22 -1.70
N TYR A 17 -2.71 19.98 -1.19
CA TYR A 17 -3.68 18.95 -1.59
C TYR A 17 -4.67 18.66 -0.45
N GLU A 18 -5.92 18.41 -0.79
CA GLU A 18 -6.94 17.99 0.18
C GLU A 18 -6.72 16.53 0.58
N ASP A 19 -6.53 16.28 1.88
CA ASP A 19 -6.40 14.92 2.42
C ASP A 19 -7.71 14.12 2.25
N ALA A 20 -7.59 12.82 2.05
CA ALA A 20 -8.75 11.94 1.94
C ALA A 20 -9.46 11.81 3.30
N SER A 21 -10.80 11.87 3.28
CA SER A 21 -11.62 11.68 4.47
C SER A 21 -11.49 10.27 5.04
N HIS A 22 -11.82 10.07 6.33
CA HIS A 22 -11.86 8.75 6.96
C HIS A 22 -12.75 7.76 6.18
N GLY A 23 -13.89 8.20 5.65
CA GLY A 23 -14.79 7.37 4.85
C GLY A 23 -14.15 6.92 3.52
N SER A 24 -13.42 7.81 2.85
CA SER A 24 -12.66 7.45 1.64
C SER A 24 -11.54 6.45 1.96
N ARG A 25 -10.87 6.60 3.12
CA ARG A 25 -9.84 5.65 3.59
C ARG A 25 -10.45 4.29 3.93
N LEU A 26 -11.63 4.27 4.55
CA LEU A 26 -12.38 3.03 4.82
C LEU A 26 -12.82 2.34 3.54
N ALA A 27 -13.38 3.07 2.58
CA ALA A 27 -13.77 2.52 1.28
C ALA A 27 -12.56 1.95 0.52
N ASN A 28 -11.42 2.64 0.56
CA ASN A 28 -10.17 2.10 0.01
C ASN A 28 -9.79 0.77 0.64
N TYR A 29 -9.80 0.70 1.98
CA TYR A 29 -9.48 -0.52 2.70
C TYR A 29 -10.42 -1.67 2.33
N LEU A 30 -11.74 -1.44 2.30
CA LEU A 30 -12.73 -2.47 1.95
C LEU A 30 -12.59 -2.97 0.51
N LEU A 31 -12.30 -2.07 -0.44
CA LEU A 31 -12.10 -2.45 -1.83
C LEU A 31 -10.76 -3.17 -2.04
N ASP A 32 -9.70 -2.71 -1.40
CA ASP A 32 -8.40 -3.37 -1.45
C ASP A 32 -8.44 -4.75 -0.75
N LEU A 33 -9.29 -4.92 0.27
CA LEU A 33 -9.54 -6.21 0.92
C LEU A 33 -10.07 -7.26 -0.06
N ILE A 34 -10.96 -6.87 -0.97
CA ILE A 34 -11.44 -7.76 -2.06
C ILE A 34 -10.25 -8.19 -2.94
N GLY A 35 -9.39 -7.25 -3.33
CA GLY A 35 -8.19 -7.53 -4.12
C GLY A 35 -7.22 -8.49 -3.43
N VAL A 36 -7.07 -8.37 -2.10
CA VAL A 36 -6.25 -9.29 -1.29
C VAL A 36 -6.87 -10.69 -1.28
N TYR A 37 -8.19 -10.82 -1.05
CA TYR A 37 -8.84 -12.13 -1.06
C TYR A 37 -8.74 -12.82 -2.43
N VAL A 38 -8.90 -12.06 -3.53
CA VAL A 38 -8.70 -12.60 -4.88
C VAL A 38 -7.27 -13.11 -5.06
N THR A 39 -6.27 -12.33 -4.62
CA THR A 39 -4.85 -12.74 -4.67
C THR A 39 -4.60 -14.01 -3.85
N MET A 40 -5.18 -14.12 -2.65
CA MET A 40 -5.05 -15.30 -1.80
C MET A 40 -5.69 -16.54 -2.41
N ILE A 41 -6.87 -16.40 -3.03
CA ILE A 41 -7.53 -17.48 -3.75
C ILE A 41 -6.65 -17.98 -4.91
N ILE A 42 -6.10 -17.07 -5.71
CA ILE A 42 -5.18 -17.41 -6.81
C ILE A 42 -3.97 -18.16 -6.26
N LEU A 43 -3.38 -17.69 -5.16
CA LEU A 43 -2.21 -18.32 -4.54
C LEU A 43 -2.53 -19.75 -4.09
N VAL A 44 -3.69 -19.98 -3.47
CA VAL A 44 -4.14 -21.32 -3.07
C VAL A 44 -4.31 -22.24 -4.28
N PHE A 45 -4.88 -21.76 -5.39
CA PHE A 45 -4.99 -22.56 -6.60
C PHE A 45 -3.62 -22.90 -7.21
N VAL A 46 -2.68 -21.95 -7.20
CA VAL A 46 -1.32 -22.16 -7.69
C VAL A 46 -0.58 -23.18 -6.85
N THR A 47 -0.64 -23.08 -5.52
CA THR A 47 0.03 -24.05 -4.63
C THR A 47 -0.62 -25.42 -4.70
N ALA A 48 -1.96 -25.50 -4.77
CA ALA A 48 -2.68 -26.77 -4.97
C ALA A 48 -2.30 -27.44 -6.30
N PHE A 49 -2.21 -26.67 -7.39
CA PHE A 49 -1.77 -27.18 -8.69
C PHE A 49 -0.33 -27.68 -8.64
N ALA A 50 0.57 -26.94 -7.97
CA ALA A 50 1.96 -27.38 -7.78
C ALA A 50 2.06 -28.70 -7.00
N GLY A 51 1.22 -28.89 -5.97
CA GLY A 51 1.15 -30.16 -5.22
C GLY A 51 0.59 -31.34 -6.02
N ILE A 52 -0.20 -31.09 -7.07
CA ILE A 52 -0.61 -32.15 -8.01
C ILE A 52 0.57 -32.58 -8.88
N LEU A 53 1.42 -31.64 -9.30
CA LEU A 53 2.60 -31.92 -10.11
C LEU A 53 3.71 -32.63 -9.32
N ASP A 54 3.86 -32.26 -8.04
CA ASP A 54 4.79 -32.90 -7.11
C ASP A 54 4.08 -33.23 -5.78
N PRO A 55 3.58 -34.48 -5.63
CA PRO A 55 2.88 -34.92 -4.43
C PRO A 55 3.73 -34.85 -3.14
N HIS A 56 5.06 -34.77 -3.25
CA HIS A 56 5.97 -34.65 -2.10
C HIS A 56 6.24 -33.20 -1.69
N MET A 57 5.78 -32.20 -2.47
CA MET A 57 6.00 -30.77 -2.22
C MET A 57 5.54 -30.33 -0.82
N PHE A 58 4.47 -30.95 -0.30
CA PHE A 58 3.88 -30.62 1.00
C PHE A 58 3.96 -31.77 2.01
N ASP A 59 4.91 -32.69 1.83
CA ASP A 59 5.09 -33.83 2.73
C ASP A 59 5.58 -33.37 4.11
N GLU A 60 4.64 -33.11 5.01
CA GLU A 60 4.91 -32.69 6.40
C GLU A 60 5.54 -33.79 7.25
N SER A 61 5.56 -35.04 6.79
CA SER A 61 6.08 -36.18 7.58
C SER A 61 7.56 -36.01 7.95
N ASN A 62 8.32 -35.25 7.16
CA ASN A 62 9.76 -35.04 7.36
C ASN A 62 10.08 -33.80 8.22
N ASN A 63 9.17 -32.82 8.34
CA ASN A 63 9.40 -31.58 9.10
C ASN A 63 8.07 -30.92 9.52
N PRO A 64 7.43 -31.40 10.60
CA PRO A 64 6.20 -30.80 11.10
C PRO A 64 6.46 -29.33 11.49
N GLY A 65 5.79 -28.40 10.78
CA GLY A 65 5.85 -26.95 11.03
C GLY A 65 6.60 -26.12 9.97
N THR A 66 7.48 -26.71 9.16
CA THR A 66 8.21 -25.98 8.10
C THR A 66 7.29 -25.56 6.96
N SER A 67 6.33 -26.42 6.60
CA SER A 67 5.26 -26.15 5.64
C SER A 67 4.43 -24.91 6.00
N ASN A 68 4.04 -24.78 7.27
CA ASN A 68 3.23 -23.67 7.77
C ASN A 68 4.01 -22.34 7.75
N LEU A 69 5.27 -22.35 8.22
CA LEU A 69 6.12 -21.18 8.15
C LEU A 69 6.37 -20.73 6.71
N LEU A 70 6.68 -21.67 5.81
CA LEU A 70 6.89 -21.39 4.40
C LEU A 70 5.63 -20.81 3.75
N GLY A 71 4.45 -21.35 4.07
CA GLY A 71 3.16 -20.82 3.62
C GLY A 71 2.92 -19.38 4.06
N TYR A 72 3.18 -19.05 5.33
CA TYR A 72 3.07 -17.67 5.84
C TYR A 72 4.07 -16.73 5.18
N LEU A 73 5.32 -17.17 4.95
CA LEU A 73 6.34 -16.39 4.26
C LEU A 73 5.94 -16.11 2.81
N ILE A 74 5.50 -17.13 2.07
CA ILE A 74 5.03 -16.97 0.69
C ILE A 74 3.85 -16.00 0.67
N GLY A 75 2.84 -16.18 1.53
CA GLY A 75 1.69 -15.28 1.62
C GLY A 75 2.09 -13.83 1.92
N GLY A 76 2.99 -13.63 2.89
CA GLY A 76 3.49 -12.30 3.26
C GLY A 76 4.26 -11.63 2.13
N VAL A 77 5.19 -12.36 1.48
CA VAL A 77 5.97 -11.86 0.34
C VAL A 77 5.06 -11.54 -0.85
N SER A 78 4.10 -12.41 -1.16
CA SER A 78 3.12 -12.17 -2.21
C SER A 78 2.28 -10.92 -1.93
N LEU A 79 1.84 -10.71 -0.68
CA LEU A 79 1.06 -9.53 -0.29
C LEU A 79 1.87 -8.24 -0.41
N VAL A 80 3.10 -8.22 0.12
CA VAL A 80 4.00 -7.07 0.03
C VAL A 80 4.34 -6.77 -1.41
N GLY A 81 4.65 -7.80 -2.20
CA GLY A 81 4.93 -7.68 -3.63
C GLY A 81 3.74 -7.12 -4.41
N TYR A 82 2.54 -7.64 -4.17
CA TYR A 82 1.31 -7.16 -4.79
C TYR A 82 1.07 -5.68 -4.52
N TYR A 83 1.07 -5.26 -3.26
CA TYR A 83 0.82 -3.87 -2.90
C TYR A 83 1.92 -2.92 -3.38
N THR A 84 3.19 -3.32 -3.25
CA THR A 84 4.33 -2.50 -3.68
C THR A 84 4.27 -2.28 -5.19
N LEU A 85 4.07 -3.35 -5.96
CA LEU A 85 4.02 -3.28 -7.42
C LEU A 85 2.82 -2.43 -7.87
N LEU A 86 1.64 -2.68 -7.31
CA LEU A 86 0.42 -1.96 -7.68
C LEU A 86 0.54 -0.48 -7.35
N GLU A 87 0.93 -0.13 -6.12
CA GLU A 87 1.08 1.27 -5.71
C GLU A 87 2.18 1.98 -6.49
N TYR A 88 3.34 1.37 -6.68
CA TYR A 88 4.44 2.02 -7.40
C TYR A 88 4.11 2.24 -8.88
N THR A 89 3.64 1.21 -9.58
CA THR A 89 3.32 1.29 -11.02
C THR A 89 2.15 2.23 -11.31
N SER A 90 1.17 2.28 -10.41
CA SER A 90 -0.02 3.12 -10.56
C SER A 90 0.17 4.52 -9.94
N LYS A 91 1.40 4.91 -9.60
CA LYS A 91 1.75 6.22 -9.02
C LYS A 91 0.98 6.53 -7.73
N GLY A 92 0.81 5.54 -6.86
CA GLY A 92 0.17 5.64 -5.55
C GLY A 92 -1.30 5.24 -5.51
N LYS A 93 -1.80 4.60 -6.56
CA LYS A 93 -3.18 4.10 -6.63
C LYS A 93 -3.22 2.58 -6.52
N SER A 94 -4.14 2.08 -5.71
CA SER A 94 -4.62 0.71 -5.69
C SER A 94 -5.99 0.64 -6.38
N LEU A 95 -6.56 -0.56 -6.51
CA LEU A 95 -7.90 -0.74 -7.07
C LEU A 95 -8.95 0.07 -6.29
N GLY A 96 -8.90 0.03 -4.96
CA GLY A 96 -9.80 0.84 -4.13
C GLY A 96 -9.62 2.33 -4.36
N LYS A 97 -8.36 2.79 -4.42
CA LYS A 97 -8.04 4.21 -4.64
C LYS A 97 -8.46 4.73 -6.02
N LEU A 98 -8.44 3.87 -7.04
CA LEU A 98 -8.99 4.20 -8.37
C LEU A 98 -10.49 4.49 -8.30
N ILE A 99 -11.24 3.64 -7.59
CA ILE A 99 -12.69 3.76 -7.45
C ILE A 99 -13.06 4.96 -6.57
N THR A 100 -12.38 5.16 -5.45
CA THR A 100 -12.66 6.28 -4.52
C THR A 100 -12.06 7.62 -4.97
N ARG A 101 -11.33 7.63 -6.10
CA ARG A 101 -10.61 8.80 -6.63
C ARG A 101 -9.65 9.43 -5.62
N THR A 102 -8.88 8.57 -4.96
CA THR A 102 -7.82 8.98 -4.03
C THR A 102 -6.45 8.52 -4.51
N ARG A 103 -5.38 9.04 -3.92
CA ARG A 103 -4.00 8.70 -4.27
C ARG A 103 -3.09 8.82 -3.08
N ALA A 104 -2.16 7.88 -2.92
CA ALA A 104 -1.04 8.03 -2.00
C ALA A 104 0.11 8.81 -2.66
N ILE A 105 0.60 9.82 -1.97
CA ILE A 105 1.71 10.67 -2.41
C ILE A 105 2.74 10.77 -1.28
N SER A 106 3.94 11.21 -1.63
CA SER A 106 4.94 11.62 -0.65
C SER A 106 4.49 12.91 0.06
N GLU A 107 4.98 13.15 1.28
CA GLU A 107 4.57 14.33 2.07
C GLU A 107 4.86 15.67 1.38
N ASP A 108 5.91 15.71 0.55
CA ASP A 108 6.31 16.83 -0.31
C ASP A 108 5.42 16.99 -1.56
N GLY A 109 4.34 16.23 -1.71
CA GLY A 109 3.44 16.33 -2.85
C GLY A 109 3.83 15.48 -4.06
N GLN A 110 5.02 14.90 -4.04
CA GLN A 110 5.60 14.15 -5.17
C GLN A 110 5.00 12.74 -5.28
N LYS A 111 5.25 12.10 -6.43
CA LYS A 111 4.94 10.68 -6.61
C LYS A 111 5.65 9.82 -5.57
N LEU A 112 5.05 8.70 -5.17
CA LEU A 112 5.71 7.74 -4.30
C LEU A 112 7.00 7.21 -4.92
N THR A 113 8.05 7.21 -4.13
CA THR A 113 9.26 6.44 -4.43
C THR A 113 9.00 4.94 -4.25
N LEU A 114 9.81 4.10 -4.90
CA LEU A 114 9.72 2.64 -4.73
C LEU A 114 9.94 2.25 -3.27
N THR A 115 10.90 2.88 -2.59
CA THR A 115 11.19 2.66 -1.18
C THR A 115 10.00 2.98 -0.29
N GLN A 116 9.34 4.13 -0.52
CA GLN A 116 8.12 4.47 0.22
C GLN A 116 7.00 3.46 -0.05
N ALA A 117 6.76 3.05 -1.30
CA ALA A 117 5.76 2.04 -1.62
C ALA A 117 6.04 0.69 -0.94
N LEU A 118 7.31 0.26 -0.90
CA LEU A 118 7.74 -0.97 -0.24
C LEU A 118 7.57 -0.90 1.28
N LEU A 119 8.08 0.16 1.91
CA LEU A 119 7.96 0.35 3.36
C LEU A 119 6.50 0.43 3.78
N ARG A 120 5.66 1.16 3.03
CA ARG A 120 4.21 1.21 3.28
C ARG A 120 3.59 -0.18 3.24
N SER A 121 3.97 -1.00 2.27
CA SER A 121 3.48 -2.36 2.10
C SER A 121 3.94 -3.28 3.25
N LEU A 122 5.16 -3.10 3.74
CA LEU A 122 5.68 -3.81 4.91
C LEU A 122 4.97 -3.37 6.20
N CYS A 123 4.74 -2.07 6.39
CA CYS A 123 4.06 -1.54 7.57
C CYS A 123 2.65 -2.13 7.72
N ARG A 124 1.95 -2.38 6.60
CA ARG A 124 0.62 -3.02 6.60
C ARG A 124 0.59 -4.46 7.15
N LEU A 125 1.74 -5.10 7.32
CA LEU A 125 1.83 -6.40 8.00
C LEU A 125 1.70 -6.27 9.53
N VAL A 126 1.86 -5.06 10.07
CA VAL A 126 1.71 -4.83 11.51
C VAL A 126 0.26 -5.07 11.92
N PRO A 127 0.01 -5.86 12.98
CA PRO A 127 -1.35 -6.07 13.47
C PRO A 127 -2.05 -4.75 13.80
N PHE A 128 -3.34 -4.65 13.44
CA PHE A 128 -4.19 -3.48 13.65
C PHE A 128 -3.80 -2.20 12.86
N GLU A 129 -2.76 -2.27 12.03
CA GLU A 129 -2.33 -1.14 11.18
C GLU A 129 -3.49 -0.62 10.33
N GLN A 130 -4.32 -1.51 9.81
CA GLN A 130 -5.44 -1.17 8.93
C GLN A 130 -6.50 -0.35 9.64
N PHE A 131 -6.57 -0.36 10.97
CA PHE A 131 -7.51 0.46 11.74
C PHE A 131 -6.89 1.78 12.23
N SER A 132 -5.58 1.96 12.05
CA SER A 132 -4.86 3.13 12.57
C SER A 132 -5.34 4.48 12.00
N PHE A 133 -5.93 4.47 10.79
CA PHE A 133 -6.50 5.67 10.17
C PHE A 133 -7.86 6.08 10.75
N LEU A 134 -8.48 5.26 11.60
CA LEU A 134 -9.77 5.56 12.25
C LEU A 134 -9.62 6.41 13.52
N GLY A 135 -8.39 6.61 14.00
CA GLY A 135 -8.09 7.46 15.16
C GLY A 135 -8.20 8.96 14.86
N GLY A 136 -7.57 9.80 15.68
CA GLY A 136 -7.63 11.26 15.56
C GLY A 136 -7.01 11.85 14.28
N THR A 137 -6.40 11.04 13.41
CA THR A 137 -5.81 11.48 12.13
C THR A 137 -6.25 10.55 11.00
N THR A 138 -6.54 11.09 9.82
CA THR A 138 -6.82 10.30 8.59
C THR A 138 -5.59 9.54 8.06
N ARG A 139 -4.40 9.85 8.60
CA ARG A 139 -3.13 9.19 8.30
C ARG A 139 -2.96 7.91 9.10
N GLY A 140 -2.81 6.79 8.39
CA GLY A 140 -2.49 5.49 8.99
C GLY A 140 -1.05 5.42 9.47
N TRP A 141 -0.69 4.37 10.21
CA TRP A 141 0.69 4.15 10.64
C TRP A 141 1.64 4.00 9.45
N HIS A 142 1.21 3.26 8.41
CA HIS A 142 1.98 3.15 7.17
C HIS A 142 2.20 4.49 6.47
N ASP A 143 1.30 5.47 6.64
CA ASP A 143 1.48 6.81 6.06
C ASP A 143 2.56 7.59 6.84
N ARG A 144 2.44 7.57 8.17
CA ARG A 144 3.31 8.34 9.09
C ARG A 144 4.73 7.80 9.13
N TRP A 145 4.90 6.48 9.15
CA TRP A 145 6.23 5.87 9.24
C TRP A 145 7.04 5.98 7.95
N THR A 146 6.40 6.33 6.84
CA THR A 146 7.06 6.45 5.54
C THR A 146 6.98 7.85 4.95
N ASN A 147 6.54 8.85 5.73
CA ASN A 147 6.38 10.25 5.30
C ASN A 147 5.56 10.37 4.01
N THR A 148 4.35 9.79 4.04
CA THR A 148 3.41 9.79 2.92
C THR A 148 2.02 10.12 3.42
N ARG A 149 1.12 10.46 2.50
CA ARG A 149 -0.28 10.72 2.82
C ARG A 149 -1.19 10.37 1.66
N VAL A 150 -2.49 10.25 1.94
CA VAL A 150 -3.50 9.97 0.92
C VAL A 150 -4.38 11.19 0.70
N ILE A 151 -4.43 11.64 -0.54
CA ILE A 151 -5.14 12.85 -0.97
C ILE A 151 -6.29 12.50 -1.93
N LYS A 152 -7.18 13.45 -2.15
CA LYS A 152 -8.11 13.40 -3.30
C LYS A 152 -7.32 13.61 -4.60
N ASP A 153 -7.63 12.83 -5.62
CA ASP A 153 -6.83 12.77 -6.85
C ASP A 153 -7.09 13.95 -7.82
N LYS A 154 -8.18 14.70 -7.63
CA LYS A 154 -8.68 15.72 -8.57
C LYS A 154 -7.61 16.75 -8.99
N ASP A 155 -6.80 17.19 -8.05
CA ASP A 155 -5.90 18.34 -8.21
C ASP A 155 -4.42 17.93 -8.26
N TRP A 156 -4.13 16.63 -8.22
CA TRP A 156 -2.76 16.13 -8.21
C TRP A 156 -2.11 16.14 -9.60
N LYS A 157 -0.93 16.76 -9.69
CA LYS A 157 -0.08 16.74 -10.88
C LYS A 157 1.32 16.27 -10.48
N PRO A 158 1.89 15.26 -11.17
CA PRO A 158 3.23 14.73 -10.90
C PRO A 158 4.33 15.74 -11.20
#